data_AF-A0A2V8GVH6-F1
#
_entry.id   AF-A0A2V8GVH6-F1
#
_cell.length_a   1.000
_cell.length_b   1.000
_cell.length_c   1.000
_cell.angle_alpha   90.00
_cell.angle_beta   90.00
_cell.angle_gamma   90.00
#
_symmetry.space_group_name_H-M   'P 1'
#
loop_
_entity.id
_entity.type
_entity.pdbx_description
1 polymer ?
#
loop_
_entity_poly.entity_id
_entity_poly.type
_entity_poly.pdbx_seq_one_letter_code
_entity_poly.pdbx_strand_id
1 'polypeptide(L)'
;MVDIGFPELLALVQTIAIIVAIVIAVYFSRKQIEALATDTEARVVNDLDEKLHRMGEIFMEKPEFVRVLNDDAAVSNFGAEVAFAFYVMFFCSHAYHMRQRGILSDNDWAGWLQWTKNAFQQGRLGKYWKEAEMQAWVDPAFREFVNREILGST
;
A
#
# COMPACT_ATOMS: atom_id res chain seq x y z
N MET A 1 -56.78 -25.42 -14.86
CA MET A 1 -56.11 -24.24 -15.44
C MET A 1 -56.37 -23.10 -14.49
N VAL A 2 -55.33 -22.56 -13.84
CA VAL A 2 -55.48 -21.37 -13.00
C VAL A 2 -55.43 -20.17 -13.96
N ASP A 3 -56.58 -19.58 -14.24
CA ASP A 3 -56.66 -18.31 -14.95
C ASP A 3 -56.26 -17.22 -13.96
N ILE A 4 -54.99 -16.82 -14.01
CA ILE A 4 -54.49 -15.67 -13.26
C ILE A 4 -55.15 -14.44 -13.89
N GLY A 5 -55.89 -13.67 -13.09
CA GLY A 5 -56.49 -12.43 -13.56
C GLY A 5 -55.41 -11.44 -13.96
N PHE A 6 -55.62 -10.68 -15.04
CA PHE A 6 -54.70 -9.62 -15.47
C PHE A 6 -54.18 -8.70 -14.32
N PRO A 7 -55.00 -8.33 -13.31
CA PRO A 7 -54.52 -7.57 -12.15
C PRO A 7 -53.50 -8.32 -11.28
N GLU A 8 -53.66 -9.63 -11.11
CA GLU A 8 -52.79 -10.47 -10.29
C GLU A 8 -51.44 -10.71 -10.98
N LEU A 9 -51.46 -10.86 -12.31
CA LEU A 9 -50.25 -10.95 -13.12
C LEU A 9 -49.45 -9.64 -13.09
N LEU A 10 -50.13 -8.48 -13.17
CA LEU A 10 -49.49 -7.18 -13.04
C LEU A 10 -48.86 -6.97 -11.67
N ALA A 11 -49.58 -7.33 -10.59
CA ALA A 11 -49.06 -7.22 -9.24
C ALA A 11 -47.80 -8.09 -9.04
N LEU A 12 -47.82 -9.33 -9.55
CA LEU A 12 -46.67 -10.24 -9.49
C LEU A 12 -45.45 -9.69 -10.25
N VAL A 13 -45.66 -9.18 -11.48
CA VAL A 13 -44.60 -8.54 -12.27
C VAL A 13 -44.02 -7.33 -11.54
N GLN A 14 -44.88 -6.48 -10.96
CA GLN A 14 -44.45 -5.31 -10.20
C GLN A 14 -43.63 -5.70 -8.97
N THR A 15 -44.05 -6.70 -8.21
CA THR A 15 -43.30 -7.20 -7.05
C THR A 15 -41.92 -7.72 -7.46
N ILE A 16 -41.84 -8.50 -8.54
CA ILE A 16 -40.55 -9.00 -9.06
C ILE A 16 -39.65 -7.83 -9.50
N ALA A 17 -40.20 -6.84 -10.21
CA ALA A 17 -39.46 -5.67 -10.64
C ALA A 17 -38.88 -4.87 -9.46
N ILE A 18 -39.66 -4.71 -8.38
CA ILE A 18 -39.20 -4.05 -7.14
C ILE A 18 -38.06 -4.84 -6.50
N ILE A 19 -38.19 -6.17 -6.39
CA ILE A 19 -37.15 -7.02 -5.80
C ILE A 19 -35.85 -6.90 -6.60
N VAL A 20 -35.92 -6.98 -7.93
CA VAL A 20 -34.75 -6.83 -8.81
C VAL A 20 -34.11 -5.45 -8.66
N ALA A 21 -34.91 -4.39 -8.63
CA ALA A 21 -34.41 -3.03 -8.42
C ALA A 21 -33.68 -2.87 -7.08
N ILE A 22 -34.23 -3.45 -6.00
CA ILE A 22 -33.60 -3.43 -4.68
C ILE A 22 -32.27 -4.20 -4.70
N VAL A 23 -32.21 -5.39 -5.30
CA VAL A 23 -30.98 -6.18 -5.39
C VAL A 23 -29.88 -5.42 -6.15
N ILE A 24 -30.24 -4.78 -7.27
CA ILE A 24 -29.31 -3.96 -8.05
C ILE A 24 -28.84 -2.76 -7.21
N ALA A 25 -29.75 -2.04 -6.56
CA ALA A 25 -29.42 -0.88 -5.73
C ALA A 25 -28.48 -1.26 -4.57
N VAL A 26 -28.74 -2.36 -3.87
CA VAL A 26 -27.89 -2.85 -2.78
C VAL A 26 -26.52 -3.27 -3.30
N TYR A 27 -26.44 -3.95 -4.45
CA TYR A 27 -25.17 -4.32 -5.06
C TYR A 27 -24.32 -3.09 -5.41
N PHE A 28 -24.90 -2.10 -6.07
CA PHE A 28 -24.18 -0.86 -6.39
C PHE A 28 -23.82 -0.05 -5.15
N SER A 29 -24.69 0.01 -4.15
CA SER A 29 -24.40 0.67 -2.87
C SER A 29 -23.21 0.04 -2.17
N ARG A 30 -23.17 -1.30 -2.09
CA ARG A 30 -22.03 -2.01 -1.52
C ARG A 30 -20.74 -1.73 -2.29
N LYS A 31 -20.80 -1.77 -3.63
CA LYS A 31 -19.64 -1.46 -4.48
C LYS A 31 -19.13 -0.01 -4.27
N GLN A 32 -20.03 0.95 -4.08
CA GLN A 32 -19.66 2.33 -3.78
C GLN A 32 -19.03 2.49 -2.39
N ILE A 33 -19.56 1.80 -1.38
CA ILE A 33 -19.00 1.82 -0.02
C ILE A 33 -17.61 1.19 0.00
N GLU A 34 -17.42 0.06 -0.69
CA GLU A 34 -16.11 -0.58 -0.84
C GLU A 34 -15.11 0.36 -1.54
N ALA A 35 -15.52 1.01 -2.65
CA ALA A 35 -14.67 1.98 -3.34
C ALA A 35 -14.32 3.20 -2.47
N LEU A 36 -15.29 3.72 -1.71
CA LEU A 36 -15.08 4.85 -0.79
C LEU A 36 -14.17 4.46 0.39
N ALA A 37 -14.29 3.24 0.90
CA ALA A 37 -13.43 2.72 1.95
C ALA A 37 -11.98 2.63 1.47
N THR A 38 -11.75 2.10 0.26
CA THR A 38 -10.42 2.05 -0.35
C THR A 38 -9.84 3.45 -0.59
N ASP A 39 -10.64 4.39 -1.09
CA ASP A 39 -10.21 5.78 -1.30
C ASP A 39 -9.84 6.49 0.02
N THR A 40 -10.65 6.25 1.07
CA THR A 40 -10.37 6.79 2.41
C THR A 40 -9.09 6.20 2.99
N GLU A 41 -8.89 4.88 2.88
CA GLU A 41 -7.67 4.22 3.33
C GLU A 41 -6.44 4.73 2.57
N ALA A 42 -6.55 4.87 1.24
CA ALA A 42 -5.50 5.44 0.40
C ALA A 42 -5.12 6.85 0.87
N ARG A 43 -6.11 7.69 1.16
CA ARG A 43 -5.89 9.06 1.64
C ARG A 43 -5.20 9.10 3.00
N VAL A 44 -5.62 8.27 3.95
CA VAL A 44 -4.99 8.20 5.29
C VAL A 44 -3.54 7.74 5.17
N VAL A 45 -3.29 6.75 4.33
CA VAL A 45 -1.93 6.23 4.12
C VAL A 45 -1.05 7.25 3.40
N ASN A 46 -1.61 8.02 2.47
CA ASN A 46 -0.90 9.11 1.81
C ASN A 46 -0.57 10.27 2.77
N ASP A 47 -1.45 10.62 3.71
CA ASP A 47 -1.16 11.62 4.75
C ASP A 47 -0.04 11.15 5.70
N LEU A 48 -0.01 9.86 6.03
CA LEU A 48 1.08 9.27 6.81
C LEU A 48 2.40 9.28 6.02
N ASP A 49 2.35 9.04 4.72
CA ASP A 49 3.53 9.11 3.84
C ASP A 49 4.08 10.54 3.74
N GLU A 50 3.21 11.54 3.62
CA GLU A 50 3.59 12.96 3.65
C GLU A 50 4.28 13.34 4.98
N LYS A 51 3.80 12.82 6.11
CA LYS A 51 4.47 13.02 7.41
C LYS A 51 5.82 12.32 7.45
N LEU A 52 5.91 11.11 6.92
CA LEU A 52 7.17 10.37 6.80
C LEU A 52 8.16 11.13 5.90
N HIS A 53 7.70 11.70 4.78
CA HIS A 53 8.49 12.52 3.88
C HIS A 53 9.14 13.69 4.62
N ARG A 54 8.36 14.47 5.37
CA ARG A 54 8.87 15.59 6.17
C ARG A 54 9.85 15.14 7.25
N MET A 55 9.59 14.02 7.92
CA MET A 55 10.55 13.45 8.87
C MET A 55 11.84 13.02 8.17
N GLY A 56 11.74 12.46 6.96
CA GLY A 56 12.89 12.11 6.12
C GLY A 56 13.73 13.33 5.76
N GLU A 57 13.12 14.46 5.37
CA GLU A 57 13.82 15.73 5.14
C GLU A 57 14.59 16.19 6.38
N ILE A 58 13.94 16.16 7.54
CA ILE A 58 14.58 16.53 8.82
C ILE A 58 15.78 15.62 9.13
N PHE A 59 15.66 14.30 8.92
CA PHE A 59 16.75 13.36 9.17
C PHE A 59 17.88 13.46 8.14
N MET A 60 17.60 13.90 6.91
CA MET A 60 18.64 14.19 5.92
C MET A 60 19.44 15.45 6.29
N GLU A 61 18.76 16.48 6.81
CA GLU A 61 19.42 17.70 7.29
C GLU A 61 20.16 17.49 8.62
N LYS A 62 19.60 16.64 9.50
CA LYS A 62 20.10 16.38 10.86
C LYS A 62 20.06 14.87 11.19
N PRO A 63 21.01 14.08 10.67
CA PRO A 63 21.04 12.62 10.84
C PRO A 63 21.08 12.18 12.31
N GLU A 64 21.60 13.02 13.22
CA GLU A 64 21.65 12.76 14.65
C GLU A 64 20.26 12.58 15.29
N PHE A 65 19.20 13.12 14.69
CA PHE A 65 17.84 13.00 15.21
C PHE A 65 17.23 11.61 15.04
N VAL A 66 17.86 10.72 14.25
CA VAL A 66 17.45 9.31 14.18
C VAL A 66 17.49 8.65 15.57
N ARG A 67 18.31 9.15 16.51
CA ARG A 67 18.35 8.74 17.93
C ARG A 67 16.99 8.78 18.64
N VAL A 68 16.11 9.68 18.20
CA VAL A 68 14.75 9.79 18.76
C VAL A 68 13.93 8.52 18.47
N LEU A 69 14.22 7.85 17.35
CA LEU A 69 13.54 6.61 16.95
C LEU A 69 14.29 5.38 17.45
N ASN A 70 15.62 5.42 17.48
CA ASN A 70 16.46 4.33 17.97
C ASN A 70 17.82 4.85 18.45
N ASP A 71 18.08 4.70 19.76
CA ASP A 71 19.31 5.17 20.43
C ASP A 71 20.49 4.18 20.30
N ASP A 72 20.35 3.13 19.48
CA ASP A 72 21.46 2.23 19.17
C ASP A 72 22.59 3.02 18.48
N ALA A 73 23.81 2.92 19.02
CA ALA A 73 25.01 3.58 18.50
C ALA A 73 25.33 3.20 17.05
N ALA A 74 24.90 2.02 16.59
CA ALA A 74 25.03 1.60 15.19
C ALA A 74 24.07 2.37 14.28
N VAL A 75 22.86 2.66 14.75
CA VAL A 75 21.82 3.37 14.00
C VAL A 75 22.01 4.89 14.04
N SER A 76 22.53 5.38 15.16
CA SER A 76 22.66 6.80 15.46
C SER A 76 23.98 7.44 15.00
N ASN A 77 24.82 6.68 14.31
CA ASN A 77 26.02 7.14 13.60
C ASN A 77 25.88 7.04 12.08
N PHE A 78 24.67 6.80 11.57
CA PHE A 78 24.42 6.79 10.14
C PHE A 78 24.61 8.18 9.53
N GLY A 79 25.48 8.27 8.52
CA GLY A 79 25.63 9.49 7.72
C GLY A 79 24.40 9.75 6.85
N ALA A 80 24.31 10.95 6.27
CA ALA A 80 23.17 11.39 5.44
C ALA A 80 22.81 10.39 4.32
N GLU A 81 23.79 9.67 3.76
CA GLU A 81 23.53 8.62 2.76
C GLU A 81 22.66 7.48 3.29
N VAL A 82 22.93 7.00 4.51
CA VAL A 82 22.17 5.89 5.09
C VAL A 82 20.79 6.38 5.54
N ALA A 83 20.68 7.60 6.07
CA ALA A 83 19.38 8.22 6.35
C ALA A 83 18.51 8.32 5.09
N PHE A 84 19.11 8.75 3.97
CA PHE A 84 18.42 8.74 2.67
C PHE A 84 18.07 7.33 2.19
N ALA A 85 18.91 6.33 2.45
CA ALA A 85 18.61 4.94 2.12
C ALA A 85 17.39 4.41 2.91
N PHE A 86 17.23 4.77 4.18
CA PHE A 86 16.01 4.49 4.95
C PHE A 86 14.78 5.12 4.30
N TYR A 87 14.88 6.39 3.87
CA TYR A 87 13.81 7.08 3.17
C TYR A 87 13.40 6.36 1.88
N VAL A 88 14.37 5.97 1.04
CA VAL A 88 14.11 5.20 -0.19
C VAL A 88 13.48 3.83 0.13
N MET A 89 13.92 3.16 1.19
CA MET A 89 13.34 1.89 1.62
C MET A 89 11.87 2.06 2.05
N PHE A 90 11.55 3.06 2.86
CA PHE A 90 10.16 3.31 3.27
C PHE A 90 9.28 3.66 2.09
N PHE A 91 9.79 4.43 1.12
CA PHE A 91 9.10 4.69 -0.12
C PHE A 91 8.79 3.40 -0.91
N CYS A 92 9.76 2.49 -1.05
CA CYS A 92 9.53 1.18 -1.68
C CYS A 92 8.48 0.35 -0.92
N SER A 93 8.50 0.38 0.41
CA SER A 93 7.49 -0.28 1.26
C SER A 93 6.11 0.31 1.02
N HIS A 94 6.00 1.63 0.94
CA HIS A 94 4.75 2.32 0.66
C HIS A 94 4.17 1.89 -0.70
N ALA A 95 4.98 1.92 -1.76
CA ALA A 95 4.56 1.48 -3.09
C ALA A 95 4.08 0.02 -3.09
N TYR A 96 4.78 -0.87 -2.37
CA TYR A 96 4.35 -2.26 -2.19
C TYR A 96 2.96 -2.35 -1.52
N HIS A 97 2.71 -1.59 -0.45
CA HIS A 97 1.39 -1.59 0.21
C HIS A 97 0.29 -0.99 -0.66
N MET A 98 0.59 0.05 -1.45
CA MET A 98 -0.37 0.59 -2.42
C MET A 98 -0.73 -0.46 -3.48
N ARG A 99 0.23 -1.30 -3.89
CA ARG A 99 -0.05 -2.45 -4.76
C ARG A 99 -0.93 -3.49 -4.07
N GLN A 100 -0.62 -3.89 -2.84
CA GLN A 100 -1.41 -4.89 -2.09
C GLN A 100 -2.87 -4.45 -1.90
N ARG A 101 -3.12 -3.15 -1.81
CA ARG A 101 -4.46 -2.55 -1.70
C ARG A 101 -5.19 -2.40 -3.03
N GLY A 102 -4.58 -2.76 -4.16
CA GLY A 102 -5.16 -2.58 -5.49
C GLY A 102 -5.24 -1.13 -5.96
N ILE A 103 -4.48 -0.23 -5.34
CA ILE A 103 -4.44 1.20 -5.71
C ILE A 103 -3.55 1.39 -6.94
N LEU A 104 -2.40 0.71 -6.99
CA LEU A 104 -1.50 0.76 -8.15
C LEU A 104 -1.98 -0.20 -9.24
N SER A 105 -2.12 0.33 -10.46
CA SER A 105 -2.36 -0.49 -11.65
C SER A 105 -1.17 -1.42 -11.94
N ASP A 106 -1.38 -2.42 -12.78
CA ASP A 106 -0.30 -3.34 -13.18
C ASP A 106 0.87 -2.60 -13.85
N ASN A 107 0.57 -1.58 -14.64
CA ASN A 107 1.57 -0.77 -15.32
C ASN A 107 2.35 0.11 -14.33
N ASP A 108 1.67 0.76 -13.40
CA ASP A 108 2.34 1.58 -12.37
C ASP A 108 3.24 0.70 -11.50
N TRP A 109 2.73 -0.46 -11.10
CA TRP A 109 3.48 -1.42 -10.31
C TRP A 109 4.73 -1.92 -11.04
N ALA A 110 4.66 -2.21 -12.34
CA ALA A 110 5.82 -2.65 -13.10
C ALA A 110 6.98 -1.63 -13.06
N GLY A 111 6.67 -0.34 -13.17
CA GLY A 111 7.64 0.74 -13.03
C GLY A 111 8.26 0.79 -11.62
N TRP A 112 7.42 0.78 -10.59
CA TRP A 112 7.87 0.82 -9.19
C TRP A 112 8.68 -0.42 -8.79
N LEU A 113 8.29 -1.59 -9.29
CA LEU A 113 8.99 -2.85 -9.07
C LEU A 113 10.39 -2.79 -9.68
N GLN A 114 10.53 -2.28 -10.90
CA GLN A 114 11.83 -2.12 -11.53
C GLN A 114 12.73 -1.15 -10.76
N TRP A 115 12.16 -0.03 -10.29
CA TRP A 115 12.91 0.95 -9.52
C TRP A 115 13.38 0.38 -8.17
N THR A 116 12.51 -0.36 -7.50
CA THR A 116 12.83 -1.10 -6.27
C THR A 116 13.95 -2.12 -6.51
N LYS A 117 13.84 -2.94 -7.57
CA LYS A 117 14.91 -3.88 -7.95
C LYS A 117 16.24 -3.18 -8.19
N ASN A 118 16.24 -2.07 -8.94
CA ASN A 118 17.46 -1.32 -9.20
C ASN A 118 18.08 -0.79 -7.90
N ALA A 119 17.29 -0.20 -7.00
CA ALA A 119 17.79 0.34 -5.73
C ALA A 119 18.43 -0.75 -4.85
N PHE A 120 17.78 -1.91 -4.72
CA PHE A 120 18.23 -3.01 -3.87
C PHE A 120 19.35 -3.86 -4.49
N GLN A 121 19.26 -4.19 -5.79
CA GLN A 121 20.19 -5.11 -6.44
C GLN A 121 21.41 -4.39 -7.04
N GLN A 122 21.20 -3.23 -7.67
CA GLN A 122 22.27 -2.50 -8.37
C GLN A 122 22.78 -1.30 -7.55
N GLY A 123 21.90 -0.70 -6.76
CA GLY A 123 22.22 0.37 -5.82
C GLY A 123 22.81 -0.17 -4.52
N ARG A 124 22.91 0.73 -3.53
CA ARG A 124 23.46 0.40 -2.20
C ARG A 124 22.41 -0.09 -1.20
N LEU A 125 21.13 -0.07 -1.56
CA LEU A 125 20.05 -0.41 -0.63
C LEU A 125 20.13 -1.86 -0.15
N GLY A 126 20.53 -2.82 -1.01
CA GLY A 126 20.70 -4.22 -0.60
C GLY A 126 21.86 -4.44 0.37
N LYS A 127 22.89 -3.57 0.33
CA LYS A 127 23.99 -3.58 1.30
C LYS A 127 23.50 -3.08 2.66
N TYR A 128 22.87 -1.90 2.67
CA TYR A 128 22.30 -1.32 3.89
C TYR A 128 21.15 -2.13 4.47
N TRP A 129 20.42 -2.86 3.63
CA TRP A 129 19.37 -3.78 4.06
C TRP A 129 19.83 -4.65 5.22
N LYS A 130 21.03 -5.26 5.05
CA LYS A 130 21.67 -6.12 6.05
C LYS A 130 22.50 -5.33 7.06
N GLU A 131 23.40 -4.47 6.59
CA GLU A 131 24.41 -3.81 7.45
C GLU A 131 23.81 -2.79 8.42
N ALA A 132 22.74 -2.12 8.01
CA ALA A 132 22.03 -1.13 8.82
C ALA A 132 20.75 -1.69 9.47
N GLU A 133 20.56 -3.00 9.40
CA GLU A 133 19.38 -3.73 9.91
C GLU A 133 18.03 -3.14 9.47
N MET A 134 17.97 -2.56 8.27
CA MET A 134 16.77 -1.92 7.73
C MET A 134 15.56 -2.88 7.70
N GLN A 135 15.80 -4.18 7.54
CA GLN A 135 14.75 -5.20 7.61
C GLN A 135 13.92 -5.19 8.91
N ALA A 136 14.45 -4.65 10.01
CA ALA A 136 13.77 -4.57 11.29
C ALA A 136 12.73 -3.43 11.34
N TRP A 137 12.82 -2.47 10.42
CA TRP A 137 12.01 -1.26 10.40
C TRP A 137 10.77 -1.35 9.51
N VAL A 138 10.57 -2.51 8.87
CA VAL A 138 9.45 -2.75 7.96
C VAL A 138 8.66 -3.97 8.37
N ASP A 139 7.41 -4.03 7.92
CA ASP A 139 6.51 -5.12 8.22
C ASP A 139 7.01 -6.45 7.63
N PRO A 140 6.54 -7.60 8.16
CA PRO A 140 6.98 -8.91 7.69
C PRO A 140 6.68 -9.18 6.20
N ALA A 141 5.60 -8.64 5.64
CA ALA A 141 5.23 -8.93 4.26
C ALA A 141 6.17 -8.23 3.28
N PHE A 142 6.47 -6.94 3.49
CA PHE A 142 7.44 -6.24 2.67
C PHE A 142 8.85 -6.83 2.82
N ARG A 143 9.23 -7.22 4.04
CA ARG A 143 10.52 -7.89 4.29
C ARG A 143 10.68 -9.18 3.51
N GLU A 144 9.64 -10.01 3.50
CA GLU A 144 9.64 -11.28 2.76
C GLU A 144 9.69 -11.04 1.25
N PHE A 145 8.92 -10.06 0.76
CA PHE A 145 8.96 -9.62 -0.63
C PHE A 145 10.37 -9.21 -1.04
N VAL A 146 11.04 -8.35 -0.25
CA VAL A 146 12.43 -7.96 -0.53
C VAL A 146 13.36 -9.17 -0.51
N ASN A 147 13.28 -10.02 0.50
CA ASN A 147 14.21 -11.14 0.65
C ASN A 147 14.07 -12.21 -0.43
N ARG A 148 12.83 -12.54 -0.84
CA ARG A 148 12.59 -13.60 -1.83
C ARG A 148 12.55 -13.10 -3.26
N GLU A 149 11.84 -12.00 -3.51
CA GLU A 149 11.52 -11.57 -4.87
C GLU A 149 12.49 -10.53 -5.41
N ILE A 150 13.15 -9.77 -4.53
CA ILE A 150 14.10 -8.72 -4.91
C ILE A 150 15.54 -9.18 -4.73
N LEU A 151 15.93 -9.62 -3.53
CA LEU A 151 17.29 -10.05 -3.22
C LEU A 151 17.51 -11.56 -3.41
N GLY A 152 16.46 -12.28 -3.82
CA GLY A 152 16.46 -13.74 -4.00
C GLY A 152 17.77 -14.26 -4.56
N SER A 153 18.38 -15.16 -3.80
CA SER A 153 19.73 -15.72 -4.00
C SER A 153 20.05 -15.98 -5.46
N THR A 154 21.05 -15.26 -5.97
CA THR A 154 21.93 -15.79 -7.00
C THR A 154 23.02 -16.60 -6.33
#